data_AF-A0A2V6F9I4-F1
#
_entry.id   AF-A0A2V6F9I4-F1
#
_cell.length_a   1.000
_cell.length_b   1.000
_cell.length_c   1.000
_cell.angle_alpha   90.00
_cell.angle_beta   90.00
_cell.angle_gamma   90.00
#
_symmetry.space_group_name_H-M   'P 1'
#
loop_
_entity.id
_entity.type
_entity.pdbx_description
1 polymer ?
#
loop_
_entity_poly.entity_id
_entity_poly.type
_entity_poly.pdbx_seq_one_letter_code
_entity_poly.pdbx_strand_id
1 'polypeptide(L)'
;MQVLRRNRFSLVFLALLIFCSAMVVRQFMNNQSKHAELREAFILLHSKGYKPEAERLYQRLLRDLEDLPDKTLMDDYQRTLMLVDPMTQQPDNFIWRYHWTVSKELEKRSESTLLRARKLAEEEK
;
A
#
# COMPACT_ATOMS: atom_id res chain seq x y z
N MET A 1 26.86 -24.19 -31.18
CA MET A 1 27.20 -22.76 -31.36
C MET A 1 26.52 -22.07 -32.57
N GLN A 2 25.92 -22.79 -33.54
CA GLN A 2 25.25 -22.16 -34.70
C GLN A 2 23.87 -21.54 -34.39
N VAL A 3 23.07 -22.14 -33.49
CA VAL A 3 21.76 -21.59 -33.07
C VAL A 3 21.92 -20.27 -32.32
N LEU A 4 22.97 -20.16 -31.48
CA LEU A 4 23.35 -18.91 -30.80
C LEU A 4 23.74 -17.80 -31.78
N ARG A 5 24.21 -18.16 -32.98
CA ARG A 5 24.61 -17.25 -34.05
C ARG A 5 23.43 -16.85 -34.94
N ARG A 6 22.47 -17.75 -35.14
CA ARG A 6 21.28 -17.54 -35.97
C ARG A 6 20.16 -16.77 -35.25
N ASN A 7 20.01 -16.97 -33.94
CA ASN A 7 18.96 -16.32 -33.14
C ASN A 7 19.51 -15.19 -32.26
N ARG A 8 20.62 -14.56 -32.64
CA ARG A 8 21.27 -13.48 -31.86
C ARG A 8 20.32 -12.35 -31.51
N PHE A 9 19.51 -11.92 -32.47
CA PHE A 9 18.53 -10.85 -32.25
C PHE A 9 17.43 -11.27 -31.27
N SER A 10 16.93 -12.50 -31.37
CA SER A 10 15.93 -13.03 -30.42
C SER A 10 16.50 -13.14 -29.00
N LEU A 11 17.77 -13.54 -28.86
CA LEU A 11 18.43 -13.62 -27.55
C LEU A 11 18.65 -12.24 -26.93
N VAL A 12 19.08 -11.26 -27.71
CA VAL A 12 19.24 -9.87 -27.24
C VAL A 12 17.89 -9.28 -26.87
N PHE A 13 16.87 -9.51 -27.69
CA PHE A 13 15.50 -9.06 -27.40
C PHE A 13 14.97 -9.67 -26.09
N LEU A 14 15.16 -10.97 -25.90
CA LEU A 14 14.71 -11.68 -24.70
C LEU A 14 15.48 -11.22 -23.46
N ALA A 15 16.80 -10.97 -23.59
CA ALA A 15 17.61 -10.40 -22.51
C ALA A 15 17.14 -8.99 -22.13
N LEU A 16 16.83 -8.14 -23.12
CA LEU A 16 16.30 -6.79 -22.90
C LEU A 16 14.94 -6.85 -22.19
N LEU A 17 14.06 -7.75 -22.61
CA LEU A 17 12.73 -7.91 -22.00
C LEU A 17 12.84 -8.32 -20.53
N ILE A 18 13.68 -9.31 -20.21
CA ILE A 18 13.95 -9.71 -18.82
C ILE A 18 14.50 -8.54 -18.02
N PHE A 19 15.45 -7.77 -18.57
CA PHE A 19 16.03 -6.62 -17.90
C PHE A 19 14.99 -5.53 -17.59
N CYS A 20 14.13 -5.18 -18.56
CA CYS A 20 13.06 -4.22 -18.38
C CYS A 20 12.07 -4.69 -17.30
N SER A 21 11.63 -5.95 -17.35
CA SER A 21 10.73 -6.52 -16.33
C SER A 21 11.37 -6.48 -14.94
N ALA A 22 12.65 -6.86 -14.82
CA ALA A 22 13.37 -6.84 -13.55
C ALA A 22 13.50 -5.41 -12.97
N MET A 23 13.75 -4.40 -13.81
CA MET A 23 13.80 -3.01 -13.36
C MET A 23 12.45 -2.52 -12.84
N VAL A 24 11.35 -2.86 -13.51
CA VAL A 24 10.00 -2.49 -13.06
C VAL A 24 9.68 -3.13 -11.69
N VAL A 25 9.95 -4.43 -11.52
CA VAL A 25 9.74 -5.12 -10.24
C VAL A 25 10.60 -4.50 -9.14
N ARG A 26 11.87 -4.19 -9.42
CA ARG A 26 12.75 -3.54 -8.46
C ARG A 26 12.24 -2.15 -8.06
N GLN A 27 11.77 -1.35 -9.01
CA GLN A 27 11.22 -0.03 -8.74
C GLN A 27 9.95 -0.14 -7.88
N PHE A 28 9.08 -1.09 -8.18
CA PHE A 28 7.87 -1.37 -7.41
C PHE A 28 8.20 -1.74 -5.95
N MET A 29 9.16 -2.64 -5.73
CA MET A 29 9.62 -3.01 -4.38
C MET A 29 10.22 -1.82 -3.62
N ASN A 30 11.04 -1.01 -4.30
CA ASN A 30 11.63 0.19 -3.69
C ASN A 30 10.56 1.22 -3.29
N ASN A 31 9.51 1.39 -4.10
CA ASN A 31 8.43 2.30 -3.78
C ASN A 31 7.65 1.83 -2.55
N GLN A 32 7.33 0.53 -2.44
CA GLN A 32 6.70 -0.03 -1.25
C GLN A 32 7.58 0.13 0.00
N SER A 33 8.88 -0.13 -0.12
CA SER A 33 9.82 0.04 1.00
C SER A 33 9.86 1.48 1.49
N LYS A 34 9.89 2.46 0.58
CA LYS A 34 9.88 3.89 0.93
C LYS A 34 8.59 4.30 1.63
N HIS A 35 7.45 3.77 1.19
CA HIS A 35 6.17 4.02 1.84
C HIS A 35 6.14 3.46 3.27
N ALA A 36 6.58 2.21 3.46
CA ALA A 36 6.66 1.58 4.77
C ALA A 36 7.58 2.38 5.72
N GLU A 37 8.74 2.82 5.23
CA GLU A 37 9.65 3.68 5.99
C GLU A 37 8.98 5.01 6.40
N LEU A 38 8.25 5.63 5.46
CA LEU A 38 7.53 6.88 5.71
C LEU A 38 6.43 6.70 6.79
N ARG A 39 5.69 5.60 6.73
CA ARG A 39 4.68 5.24 7.74
C ARG A 39 5.31 5.03 9.12
N GLU A 40 6.40 4.26 9.22
CA GLU A 40 7.04 4.03 10.52
C GLU A 40 7.66 5.32 11.08
N ALA A 41 8.23 6.18 10.23
CA ALA A 41 8.70 7.50 10.65
C ALA A 41 7.56 8.38 11.17
N PHE A 42 6.40 8.36 10.51
CA PHE A 42 5.18 9.03 10.97
C PHE A 42 4.73 8.53 12.35
N ILE A 43 4.61 7.22 12.52
CA ILE A 43 4.19 6.60 13.79
C ILE A 43 5.18 6.95 14.90
N LEU A 44 6.48 6.86 14.62
CA LEU A 44 7.54 7.17 15.57
C LEU A 44 7.45 8.64 16.04
N LEU A 45 7.39 9.59 15.11
CA LEU A 45 7.31 11.01 15.45
C LEU A 45 6.05 11.34 16.25
N HIS A 46 4.91 10.77 15.87
CA HIS A 46 3.66 10.92 16.62
C HIS A 46 3.79 10.36 18.04
N SER A 47 4.34 9.15 18.19
CA SER A 47 4.52 8.50 19.49
C SER A 47 5.46 9.27 20.43
N LYS A 48 6.41 10.03 19.88
CA LYS A 48 7.35 10.87 20.62
C LYS A 48 6.84 12.29 20.89
N GLY A 49 5.65 12.64 20.39
CA GLY A 49 5.04 13.95 20.59
C GLY A 49 5.49 15.04 19.61
N TYR A 50 6.27 14.71 18.57
CA TYR A 50 6.69 15.64 17.52
C TYR A 50 5.53 15.88 16.53
N LYS A 51 4.51 16.62 16.98
CA LYS A 51 3.26 16.83 16.25
C LYS A 51 3.44 17.50 14.88
N PRO A 52 4.21 18.59 14.72
CA PRO A 52 4.36 19.25 13.43
C PRO A 52 5.01 18.36 12.36
N GLU A 53 6.03 17.60 12.73
CA GLU A 53 6.74 16.69 11.84
C GLU A 53 5.88 15.47 11.49
N ALA A 54 5.18 14.92 12.49
CA ALA A 54 4.22 13.83 12.26
C ALA A 54 3.08 14.28 11.33
N GLU A 55 2.57 15.51 11.49
CA GLU A 55 1.53 16.06 10.61
C GLU A 55 2.01 16.17 9.17
N ARG A 56 3.24 16.64 8.93
CA ARG A 56 3.81 16.70 7.57
C ARG A 56 3.87 15.33 6.91
N LEU A 57 4.30 14.31 7.66
CA LEU A 57 4.35 12.94 7.14
C LEU A 57 2.95 12.37 6.93
N TYR A 58 2.00 12.65 7.82
CA TYR A 58 0.60 12.29 7.67
C TYR A 58 0.00 12.86 6.38
N GLN A 59 0.20 14.15 6.10
CA GLN A 59 -0.28 14.77 4.85
C GLN A 59 0.35 14.14 3.60
N ARG A 60 1.59 13.67 3.71
CA ARG A 60 2.25 12.94 2.62
C ARG A 60 1.65 11.54 2.42
N LEU A 61 1.39 10.79 3.50
CA LEU A 61 0.69 9.51 3.44
C LEU A 61 -0.68 9.63 2.79
N LEU A 62 -1.42 10.71 3.10
CA LEU A 62 -2.73 10.96 2.50
C LEU A 62 -2.65 11.24 1.00
N ARG A 63 -1.63 11.99 0.56
CA ARG A 63 -1.45 12.32 -0.86
C ARG A 63 -1.19 11.08 -1.71
N ASP A 64 -0.38 10.16 -1.19
CA ASP A 64 0.05 8.98 -1.92
C ASP A 64 -0.99 7.83 -1.83
N LEU A 65 -2.00 7.96 -0.97
CA LEU A 65 -2.95 6.90 -0.58
C LEU A 65 -3.66 6.23 -1.76
N GLU A 66 -4.17 7.01 -2.71
CA GLU A 66 -4.95 6.48 -3.85
C GLU A 66 -4.07 5.65 -4.79
N ASP A 67 -2.79 5.98 -4.90
CA ASP A 67 -1.84 5.29 -5.78
C ASP A 67 -1.22 4.04 -5.12
N LEU A 68 -1.52 3.79 -3.84
CA LEU A 68 -0.98 2.63 -3.13
C LEU A 68 -1.58 1.32 -3.64
N PRO A 69 -0.77 0.26 -3.78
CA PRO A 69 -1.29 -1.09 -3.99
C PRO A 69 -2.15 -1.55 -2.81
N ASP A 70 -3.16 -2.37 -3.07
CA ASP A 70 -4.07 -2.91 -2.05
C ASP A 70 -3.33 -3.63 -0.92
N LYS A 71 -2.24 -4.33 -1.25
CA LYS A 71 -1.38 -4.97 -0.25
C LYS A 71 -0.81 -3.96 0.74
N THR A 72 -0.29 -2.85 0.23
CA THR A 72 0.28 -1.79 1.07
C THR A 72 -0.78 -1.14 1.95
N LEU A 73 -1.98 -0.88 1.41
CA LEU A 73 -3.10 -0.37 2.21
C LEU A 73 -3.53 -1.35 3.31
N MET A 74 -3.57 -2.65 3.00
CA MET A 74 -3.88 -3.67 4.00
C MET A 74 -2.82 -3.75 5.09
N ASP A 75 -1.52 -3.67 4.72
CA ASP A 75 -0.42 -3.63 5.68
C ASP A 75 -0.53 -2.40 6.60
N ASP A 76 -0.90 -1.24 6.07
CA ASP A 76 -1.12 -0.01 6.84
C ASP A 76 -2.33 -0.11 7.76
N TYR A 77 -3.42 -0.71 7.28
CA TYR A 77 -4.61 -0.98 8.09
C TYR A 77 -4.28 -1.86 9.29
N GLN A 78 -3.62 -3.00 9.05
CA GLN A 78 -3.20 -3.92 10.11
C GLN A 78 -2.23 -3.25 11.09
N ARG A 79 -1.26 -2.49 10.57
CA ARG A 79 -0.27 -1.81 11.39
C ARG A 79 -0.90 -0.78 12.32
N THR A 80 -1.85 0.00 11.82
CA THR A 80 -2.55 1.04 12.60
C THR A 80 -3.56 0.45 13.57
N LEU A 81 -4.22 -0.65 13.22
CA LEU A 81 -5.14 -1.37 14.10
C LEU A 81 -4.46 -1.85 15.41
N MET A 82 -3.17 -2.19 15.36
CA MET A 82 -2.40 -2.56 16.56
C MET A 82 -2.08 -1.37 17.48
N LEU A 83 -2.27 -0.13 17.01
CA LEU A 83 -1.86 1.08 17.70
C LEU A 83 -3.03 1.93 18.21
N VAL A 84 -4.24 1.69 17.70
CA VAL A 84 -5.42 2.44 18.05
C VAL A 84 -6.56 1.50 18.42
N ASP A 85 -7.38 1.91 19.36
CA ASP A 85 -8.66 1.25 19.61
C ASP A 85 -9.70 1.83 18.64
N PRO A 86 -10.25 1.04 17.69
CA PRO A 86 -11.25 1.52 16.75
C PRO A 86 -12.57 1.94 17.42
N MET A 87 -12.87 1.41 18.60
CA MET A 87 -14.13 1.70 19.32
C MET A 87 -14.08 3.05 20.04
N THR A 88 -12.87 3.55 20.31
CA THR A 88 -12.67 4.83 20.98
C THR A 88 -12.44 5.93 19.96
N GLN A 89 -13.20 7.03 20.05
CA GLN A 89 -13.01 8.19 19.17
C GLN A 89 -11.79 9.01 19.62
N GLN A 90 -10.81 9.18 18.73
CA GLN A 90 -9.61 9.98 19.00
C GLN A 90 -9.32 10.93 17.83
N PRO A 91 -10.16 11.97 17.62
CA PRO A 91 -10.05 12.85 16.45
C PRO A 91 -8.73 13.65 16.42
N ASP A 92 -8.10 13.90 17.57
CA ASP A 92 -6.82 14.59 17.65
C ASP A 92 -5.60 13.67 17.41
N ASN A 93 -5.81 12.35 17.35
CA ASN A 93 -4.76 11.37 17.12
C ASN A 93 -4.59 11.13 15.61
N PHE A 94 -3.45 11.53 15.05
CA PHE A 94 -3.18 11.35 13.62
C PHE A 94 -3.15 9.88 13.20
N ILE A 95 -2.69 8.96 14.06
CA ILE A 95 -2.67 7.53 13.76
C ILE A 95 -4.11 7.00 13.67
N TRP A 96 -4.99 7.44 14.56
CA TRP A 96 -6.41 7.07 14.53
C TRP A 96 -7.11 7.60 13.27
N ARG A 97 -6.84 8.85 12.90
CA ARG A 97 -7.36 9.41 11.64
C ARG A 97 -6.86 8.63 10.44
N TYR A 98 -5.57 8.31 10.40
CA TYR A 98 -4.98 7.55 9.32
C TYR A 98 -5.58 6.14 9.21
N HIS A 99 -5.78 5.45 10.34
CA HIS A 99 -6.45 4.14 10.39
C HIS A 99 -7.81 4.16 9.68
N TRP A 100 -8.66 5.13 10.03
CA TRP A 100 -9.98 5.27 9.41
C TRP A 100 -9.92 5.68 7.95
N THR A 101 -8.96 6.52 7.58
CA THR A 101 -8.77 6.88 6.17
C THR A 101 -8.38 5.67 5.31
N VAL A 102 -7.43 4.86 5.78
CA VAL A 102 -7.04 3.62 5.09
C VAL A 102 -8.20 2.63 5.04
N SER A 103 -8.95 2.48 6.15
CA SER A 103 -10.14 1.61 6.19
C SER A 103 -11.19 2.02 5.17
N LYS A 104 -11.46 3.32 5.03
CA LYS A 104 -12.42 3.84 4.05
C LYS A 104 -11.96 3.61 2.62
N GLU A 105 -10.67 3.77 2.35
CA GLU A 105 -10.11 3.52 1.01
C GLU A 105 -10.20 2.02 0.66
N LEU A 106 -9.91 1.11 1.60
CA LEU A 106 -10.11 -0.32 1.40
C LEU A 106 -11.59 -0.68 1.16
N GLU A 107 -12.52 -0.08 1.89
CA GLU A 107 -13.96 -0.29 1.70
C GLU A 107 -14.41 0.20 0.32
N LYS A 108 -13.98 1.40 -0.09
CA LYS A 108 -14.23 1.97 -1.43
C LYS A 108 -13.75 1.04 -2.54
N ARG A 109 -12.55 0.45 -2.42
CA ARG A 109 -12.02 -0.50 -3.42
C ARG A 109 -12.75 -1.84 -3.44
N SER A 110 -13.23 -2.28 -2.28
CA SER A 110 -13.89 -3.57 -2.12
C SER A 110 -15.41 -3.51 -2.27
N GLU A 111 -16.00 -2.34 -2.53
CA GLU A 111 -17.46 -2.12 -2.61
C GLU A 111 -18.17 -3.16 -3.49
N SER A 112 -17.64 -3.43 -4.69
CA SER A 112 -18.20 -4.43 -5.60
C SER A 112 -18.12 -5.87 -5.05
N THR A 113 -17.09 -6.18 -4.27
CA THR A 113 -16.90 -7.48 -3.60
C THR A 113 -17.81 -7.59 -2.38
N LEU A 114 -17.97 -6.52 -1.61
CA LEU A 114 -18.89 -6.45 -0.46
C LEU A 114 -20.33 -6.66 -0.89
N LEU A 115 -20.74 -6.04 -2.01
CA LEU A 115 -22.07 -6.25 -2.59
C LEU A 115 -22.30 -7.71 -3.01
N ARG A 116 -21.29 -8.37 -3.59
CA ARG A 116 -21.37 -9.81 -3.92
C ARG A 116 -21.46 -10.68 -2.67
N ALA A 117 -20.63 -10.41 -1.66
CA ALA A 117 -20.64 -11.15 -0.41
C ALA A 117 -21.99 -11.03 0.33
N ARG A 118 -22.62 -9.84 0.32
CA ARG A 118 -23.96 -9.65 0.90
C ARG A 118 -25.03 -10.45 0.17
N LYS A 119 -25.01 -10.49 -1.16
CA LYS A 119 -25.97 -11.29 -1.95
C LYS A 119 -25.87 -12.78 -1.64
N LEU A 120 -24.65 -13.32 -1.53
CA LEU A 120 -24.45 -14.72 -1.13
C LEU A 120 -25.02 -15.01 0.26
N ALA A 121 -24.87 -14.09 1.21
CA ALA A 121 -25.44 -14.24 2.56
C ALA A 121 -26.98 -14.13 2.60
N GLU A 122 -27.59 -13.46 1.62
CA GLU A 122 -29.05 -13.34 1.49
C GLU A 122 -29.67 -14.55 0.77
N GLU A 123 -28.93 -15.22 -0.12
CA GLU A 123 -29.37 -16.44 -0.82
C GLU A 123 -29.44 -17.69 0.09
N GLU A 124 -28.77 -17.67 1.24
CA GLU A 124 -28.84 -18.73 2.26
C GLU A 124 -30.02 -18.58 3.26
N LYS A 125 -30.92 -17.60 3.05
CA LYS A 125 -32.15 -17.40 3.84
C LYS A 125 -33.40 -17.81 3.08
#